data_AF-A0A7S2E4N7-F1
#
_entry.id   AF-A0A7S2E4N7-F1
#
_cell.length_a   1.000
_cell.length_b   1.000
_cell.length_c   1.000
_cell.angle_alpha   90.00
_cell.angle_beta   90.00
_cell.angle_gamma   90.00
#
_symmetry.space_group_name_H-M   'P 1'
#
loop_
_entity.id
_entity.type
_entity.pdbx_description
1 polymer ?
#
loop_
_entity_poly.entity_id
_entity_poly.type
_entity_poly.pdbx_seq_one_letter_code
_entity_poly.pdbx_strand_id
1 'polypeptide(L)'
;ADPVSLDLIESLITDGENKSLLFVGAYRENEVSQSHHLSSMIHKIERKSIPIIKIEVGDLSKEDTNELISDMIQTPAGQTRSLTDVVYRKTSGNVLFVLQFLWSLCDEYLLFFSLSSNQWLWNTAMIESKGVADNVIELMSCKILQLSGESQNALKLMACLGSFCEESNIHLIMANDMAAQKTDISSNAQEVFHFRRVDLIASLNFAVKEGLMNHVHSTYKFAHDQIQLACYSLIPKNMRGRWHLW
;
A
#
# COMPACT_ATOMS: atom_id res chain seq x y z
N ALA A 1 2.24 -12.70 -13.07
CA ALA A 1 2.70 -13.61 -14.13
C ALA A 1 1.71 -13.52 -15.27
N ASP A 2 2.19 -13.40 -16.49
CA ASP A 2 1.36 -13.49 -17.68
C ASP A 2 0.91 -14.96 -17.92
N PRO A 3 -0.14 -15.19 -18.72
CA PRO A 3 -0.67 -16.53 -18.97
C PRO A 3 0.37 -17.51 -19.52
N VAL A 4 1.28 -17.07 -20.38
CA VAL A 4 2.31 -17.94 -20.99
C VAL A 4 3.27 -18.47 -19.92
N SER A 5 3.67 -17.62 -18.98
CA SER A 5 4.47 -18.03 -17.83
C SER A 5 3.75 -19.05 -16.95
N LEU A 6 2.44 -18.90 -16.75
CA LEU A 6 1.64 -19.85 -15.96
C LEU A 6 1.52 -21.21 -16.66
N ASP A 7 1.33 -21.23 -17.99
CA ASP A 7 1.28 -22.47 -18.76
C ASP A 7 2.62 -23.22 -18.73
N LEU A 8 3.75 -22.48 -18.73
CA LEU A 8 5.07 -23.08 -18.57
C LEU A 8 5.23 -23.72 -17.18
N ILE A 9 4.83 -23.02 -16.13
CA ILE A 9 4.85 -23.54 -14.75
C ILE A 9 3.98 -24.79 -14.64
N GLU A 10 2.78 -24.79 -15.24
CA GLU A 10 1.90 -25.96 -15.32
C GLU A 10 2.62 -27.16 -15.96
N SER A 11 3.28 -26.93 -17.10
CA SER A 11 4.02 -27.98 -17.82
C SER A 11 5.14 -28.56 -16.95
N LEU A 12 5.92 -27.70 -16.29
CA LEU A 12 7.04 -28.11 -15.43
C LEU A 12 6.58 -28.88 -14.19
N ILE A 13 5.50 -28.44 -13.55
CA ILE A 13 4.93 -29.11 -12.37
C ILE A 13 4.37 -30.48 -12.75
N THR A 14 3.74 -30.57 -13.91
CA THR A 14 3.02 -31.78 -14.31
C THR A 14 3.85 -32.78 -15.11
N ASP A 15 5.12 -32.46 -15.35
CA ASP A 15 6.12 -33.37 -15.89
C ASP A 15 6.58 -34.38 -14.83
N GLY A 16 6.25 -35.66 -15.03
CA GLY A 16 6.52 -36.74 -14.09
C GLY A 16 8.01 -37.06 -13.91
N GLU A 17 8.90 -36.52 -14.76
CA GLU A 17 10.35 -36.71 -14.61
C GLU A 17 10.99 -35.69 -13.66
N ASN A 18 10.32 -34.56 -13.37
CA ASN A 18 10.83 -33.52 -12.48
C ASN A 18 10.54 -33.81 -11.00
N LYS A 19 11.43 -34.60 -10.37
CA LYS A 19 11.28 -35.01 -8.95
C LYS A 19 11.88 -34.06 -7.91
N SER A 20 12.58 -33.01 -8.34
CA SER A 20 13.38 -32.14 -7.45
C SER A 20 12.97 -30.67 -7.49
N LEU A 21 11.71 -30.39 -7.81
CA LEU A 21 11.26 -29.03 -8.07
C LEU A 21 10.16 -28.61 -7.10
N LEU A 22 10.36 -27.47 -6.43
CA LEU A 22 9.40 -26.82 -5.54
C LEU A 22 9.04 -25.45 -6.12
N PHE A 23 7.77 -25.24 -6.41
CA PHE A 23 7.24 -23.93 -6.77
C PHE A 23 6.57 -23.28 -5.55
N VAL A 24 6.99 -22.05 -5.26
CA VAL A 24 6.35 -21.19 -4.26
C VAL A 24 5.81 -19.97 -4.98
N GLY A 25 4.51 -19.73 -4.83
CA GLY A 25 3.83 -18.57 -5.39
C GLY A 25 3.03 -17.85 -4.31
N ALA A 26 2.94 -16.53 -4.44
CA ALA A 26 2.07 -15.69 -3.63
C ALA A 26 1.11 -14.94 -4.56
N TYR A 27 -0.17 -14.88 -4.19
CA TYR A 27 -1.19 -14.14 -4.92
C TYR A 27 -2.22 -13.58 -3.94
N ARG A 28 -2.90 -12.50 -4.32
CA ARG A 28 -3.99 -11.92 -3.54
C ARG A 28 -5.30 -12.60 -3.95
N GLU A 29 -6.02 -13.17 -2.99
CA GLU A 29 -7.25 -13.92 -3.26
C GLU A 29 -8.29 -13.05 -3.98
N ASN A 30 -8.34 -11.77 -3.63
CA ASN A 30 -9.27 -10.77 -4.19
C ASN A 30 -9.00 -10.46 -5.67
N GLU A 31 -7.79 -10.73 -6.18
CA GLU A 31 -7.38 -10.45 -7.56
C GLU A 31 -7.51 -11.69 -8.46
N VAL A 32 -7.73 -12.87 -7.87
CA VAL A 32 -7.78 -14.16 -8.58
C VAL A 32 -9.21 -14.69 -8.58
N SER A 33 -9.97 -14.33 -9.60
CA SER A 33 -11.32 -14.86 -9.82
C SER A 33 -11.30 -16.34 -10.24
N GLN A 34 -12.44 -17.02 -10.16
CA GLN A 34 -12.57 -18.41 -10.64
C GLN A 34 -12.22 -18.55 -12.14
N SER A 35 -12.39 -17.48 -12.93
CA SER A 35 -12.02 -17.43 -14.35
C SER A 35 -10.53 -17.10 -14.61
N HIS A 36 -9.74 -16.85 -13.57
CA HIS A 36 -8.33 -16.49 -13.73
C HIS A 36 -7.47 -17.70 -14.18
N HIS A 37 -6.46 -17.46 -15.02
CA HIS A 37 -5.57 -18.51 -15.55
C HIS A 37 -4.89 -19.31 -14.42
N LEU A 38 -4.51 -18.62 -13.33
CA LEU A 38 -3.95 -19.26 -12.14
C LEU A 38 -4.93 -20.27 -11.50
N SER A 39 -6.21 -19.93 -11.41
CA SER A 39 -7.24 -20.82 -10.86
C SER A 39 -7.36 -22.08 -11.70
N SER A 40 -7.36 -21.93 -13.03
CA SER A 40 -7.39 -23.07 -13.98
C SER A 40 -6.15 -23.96 -13.82
N MET A 41 -4.96 -23.36 -13.73
CA MET A 41 -3.69 -24.07 -13.50
C MET A 41 -3.75 -24.90 -12.21
N ILE A 42 -4.16 -24.30 -11.09
CA ILE A 42 -4.28 -24.98 -9.80
C ILE A 42 -5.22 -26.19 -9.91
N HIS A 43 -6.41 -26.02 -10.50
CA HIS A 43 -7.37 -27.12 -10.68
C HIS A 43 -6.80 -28.27 -11.52
N LYS A 44 -6.00 -27.98 -12.55
CA LYS A 44 -5.36 -29.03 -13.37
C LYS A 44 -4.27 -29.78 -12.60
N ILE A 45 -3.49 -29.07 -11.77
CA ILE A 45 -2.47 -29.67 -10.90
C ILE A 45 -3.14 -30.59 -9.86
N GLU A 46 -4.23 -30.15 -9.24
CA GLU A 46 -5.03 -30.96 -8.30
C GLU A 46 -5.58 -32.23 -8.96
N ARG A 47 -6.09 -32.13 -10.19
CA ARG A 47 -6.57 -33.29 -10.96
C ARG A 47 -5.49 -34.33 -11.24
N LYS A 48 -4.22 -33.93 -11.31
CA LYS A 48 -3.08 -34.84 -11.46
C LYS A 48 -2.55 -35.39 -10.13
N SER A 49 -3.25 -35.11 -9.02
CA SER A 49 -2.89 -35.58 -7.66
C SER A 49 -1.50 -35.14 -7.19
N ILE A 50 -1.03 -33.98 -7.67
CA ILE A 50 0.22 -33.37 -7.24
C ILE A 50 -0.07 -32.61 -5.93
N PRO A 51 0.77 -32.76 -4.88
CA PRO A 51 0.53 -32.10 -3.60
C PRO A 51 0.63 -30.58 -3.74
N ILE A 52 -0.42 -29.87 -3.31
CA ILE A 52 -0.46 -28.41 -3.20
C ILE A 52 -0.65 -28.04 -1.74
N ILE A 53 0.19 -27.15 -1.23
CA ILE A 53 0.06 -26.58 0.11
C ILE A 53 -0.39 -25.13 -0.06
N LYS A 54 -1.64 -24.84 0.30
CA LYS A 54 -2.14 -23.45 0.37
C LYS A 54 -1.91 -22.93 1.79
N ILE A 55 -1.13 -21.86 1.89
CA ILE A 55 -0.90 -21.13 3.15
C ILE A 55 -1.63 -19.81 3.02
N GLU A 56 -2.65 -19.60 3.84
CA GLU A 56 -3.34 -18.32 3.94
C GLU A 56 -2.53 -17.40 4.85
N VAL A 57 -2.14 -16.23 4.33
CA VAL A 57 -1.40 -15.23 5.09
C VAL A 57 -2.40 -14.17 5.53
N GLY A 58 -2.84 -14.28 6.78
CA GLY A 58 -3.70 -13.30 7.42
C GLY A 58 -2.94 -12.12 8.02
N ASP A 59 -3.68 -11.23 8.69
CA ASP A 59 -3.09 -10.22 9.56
C ASP A 59 -2.40 -10.90 10.77
N LEU A 60 -1.43 -10.20 11.38
CA LEU A 60 -0.69 -10.71 12.53
C LEU A 60 -1.64 -10.95 13.71
N SER A 61 -1.36 -11.99 14.50
CA SER A 61 -1.94 -12.08 15.82
C SER A 61 -1.40 -10.96 16.72
N LYS A 62 -2.04 -10.76 17.87
CA LYS A 62 -1.56 -9.77 18.85
C LYS A 62 -0.18 -10.15 19.39
N GLU A 63 0.05 -11.45 19.56
CA GLU A 63 1.31 -12.04 19.98
C GLU A 63 2.40 -11.79 18.93
N ASP A 64 2.13 -12.10 17.66
CA ASP A 64 3.09 -11.86 16.57
C ASP A 64 3.36 -10.35 16.39
N THR A 65 2.35 -9.51 16.60
CA THR A 65 2.53 -8.05 16.60
C THR A 65 3.44 -7.59 17.74
N ASN A 66 3.34 -8.23 18.92
CA ASN A 66 4.20 -7.94 20.05
C ASN A 66 5.64 -8.37 19.79
N GLU A 67 5.84 -9.54 19.19
CA GLU A 67 7.16 -10.03 18.78
C GLU A 67 7.78 -9.09 17.74
N LEU A 68 7.02 -8.69 16.71
CA LEU A 68 7.47 -7.74 15.70
C LEU A 68 7.92 -6.41 16.33
N ILE A 69 7.11 -5.85 17.24
CA ILE A 69 7.45 -4.60 17.94
C ILE A 69 8.70 -4.80 18.81
N SER A 70 8.72 -5.85 19.63
CA SER A 70 9.85 -6.24 20.49
C SER A 70 11.16 -6.28 19.72
N ASP A 71 11.16 -6.93 18.55
CA ASP A 71 12.34 -7.05 17.69
C ASP A 71 12.75 -5.72 17.08
N MET A 72 11.79 -4.90 16.63
CA MET A 72 12.07 -3.59 16.03
C MET A 72 12.72 -2.61 16.99
N ILE A 73 12.21 -2.54 18.23
CA ILE A 73 12.73 -1.62 19.25
C ILE A 73 13.71 -2.29 20.21
N GLN A 74 14.15 -3.52 19.89
CA GLN A 74 15.11 -4.31 20.68
C GLN A 74 14.79 -4.33 22.19
N THR A 75 13.50 -4.42 22.52
CA THR A 75 13.01 -4.34 23.89
C THR A 75 12.27 -5.64 24.21
N PRO A 76 12.47 -6.28 25.37
CA PRO A 76 11.85 -7.56 25.66
C PRO A 76 10.33 -7.56 25.51
N ALA A 77 9.79 -8.59 24.88
CA ALA A 77 8.36 -8.79 24.61
C ALA A 77 7.43 -8.59 25.82
N GLY A 78 7.91 -8.78 27.05
CA GLY A 78 7.14 -8.50 28.27
C GLY A 78 6.87 -7.00 28.50
N GLN A 79 7.80 -6.13 28.09
CA GLN A 79 7.72 -4.68 28.29
C GLN A 79 6.96 -3.98 27.16
N THR A 80 7.01 -4.51 25.94
CA THR A 80 6.35 -3.94 24.76
C THR A 80 4.83 -4.14 24.74
N ARG A 81 4.27 -4.99 25.61
CA ARG A 81 2.84 -5.30 25.64
C ARG A 81 1.95 -4.06 25.69
N SER A 82 2.33 -3.07 26.50
CA SER A 82 1.57 -1.83 26.65
C SER A 82 1.49 -1.02 25.35
N LEU A 83 2.58 -1.00 24.58
CA LEU A 83 2.61 -0.37 23.25
C LEU A 83 1.83 -1.23 22.26
N THR A 84 2.04 -2.55 22.26
CA THR A 84 1.34 -3.48 21.37
C THR A 84 -0.17 -3.43 21.55
N ASP A 85 -0.69 -3.29 22.76
CA ASP A 85 -2.13 -3.17 23.00
C ASP A 85 -2.76 -2.01 22.23
N VAL A 86 -2.07 -0.87 22.18
CA VAL A 86 -2.55 0.32 21.47
C VAL A 86 -2.34 0.19 19.97
N VAL A 87 -1.17 -0.29 19.55
CA VAL A 87 -0.84 -0.51 18.13
C VAL A 87 -1.79 -1.53 17.51
N TYR A 88 -1.99 -2.69 18.15
CA TYR A 88 -2.85 -3.76 17.66
C TYR A 88 -4.31 -3.30 17.56
N ARG A 89 -4.82 -2.60 18.57
CA ARG A 89 -6.20 -2.06 18.55
C ARG A 89 -6.43 -1.12 17.37
N LYS A 90 -5.43 -0.32 17.00
CA LYS A 90 -5.53 0.65 15.88
C LYS A 90 -5.25 0.04 14.51
N THR A 91 -4.50 -1.06 14.43
CA THR A 91 -4.01 -1.62 13.17
C THR A 91 -4.64 -2.97 12.81
N SER A 92 -5.32 -3.61 13.76
CA SER A 92 -5.88 -4.96 13.65
C SER A 92 -4.87 -6.02 13.19
N GLY A 93 -3.58 -5.83 13.50
CA GLY A 93 -2.51 -6.77 13.14
C GLY A 93 -2.02 -6.66 11.69
N ASN A 94 -2.55 -5.74 10.89
CA ASN A 94 -2.06 -5.57 9.53
C ASN A 94 -0.61 -5.05 9.54
N VAL A 95 0.33 -5.86 9.06
CA VAL A 95 1.78 -5.59 9.15
C VAL A 95 2.13 -4.19 8.64
N LEU A 96 1.60 -3.81 7.48
CA LEU A 96 1.89 -2.49 6.91
C LEU A 96 1.43 -1.36 7.84
N PHE A 97 0.27 -1.51 8.48
CA PHE A 97 -0.25 -0.48 9.38
C PHE A 97 0.47 -0.47 10.72
N VAL A 98 0.90 -1.61 11.22
CA VAL A 98 1.80 -1.69 12.38
C VAL A 98 3.06 -0.86 12.10
N LEU A 99 3.73 -1.11 10.97
CA LEU A 99 4.95 -0.38 10.59
C LEU A 99 4.70 1.13 10.45
N GLN A 100 3.67 1.51 9.70
CA GLN A 100 3.36 2.91 9.42
C GLN A 100 2.94 3.67 10.68
N PHE A 101 2.18 3.02 11.57
CA PHE A 101 1.79 3.62 12.84
C PHE A 101 3.01 3.83 13.73
N LEU A 102 3.90 2.83 13.85
CA LEU A 102 5.15 2.98 14.61
C LEU A 102 6.03 4.11 14.08
N TRP A 103 6.17 4.25 12.76
CA TRP A 103 6.90 5.38 12.16
C TRP A 103 6.26 6.72 12.50
N SER A 104 4.93 6.84 12.42
CA SER A 104 4.22 8.05 12.83
C SER A 104 4.44 8.39 14.32
N LEU A 105 4.56 7.38 15.19
CA LEU A 105 4.91 7.63 16.60
C LEU A 105 6.34 8.15 16.75
N CYS A 106 7.28 7.69 15.92
CA CYS A 106 8.65 8.20 15.90
C CYS A 106 8.72 9.64 15.38
N ASP A 107 8.05 9.94 14.28
CA ASP A 107 8.05 11.29 13.67
C ASP A 107 7.51 12.36 14.62
N GLU A 108 6.59 11.96 15.51
CA GLU A 108 5.97 12.84 16.50
C GLU A 108 6.60 12.75 17.89
N TYR A 109 7.74 12.06 18.03
CA TYR A 109 8.45 11.89 19.30
C TYR A 109 7.59 11.25 20.40
N LEU A 110 6.58 10.46 20.03
CA LEU A 110 5.76 9.66 20.96
C LEU A 110 6.37 8.28 21.23
N LEU A 111 7.22 7.82 20.33
CA LEU A 111 8.09 6.66 20.47
C LEU A 111 9.50 7.10 20.12
N PHE A 112 10.43 7.12 21.09
CA PHE A 112 11.78 7.61 20.84
C PHE A 112 12.81 6.86 21.68
N PHE A 113 14.04 6.80 21.18
CA PHE A 113 15.15 6.23 21.91
C PHE A 113 15.75 7.24 22.88
N SER A 114 15.75 6.92 24.17
CA SER A 114 16.33 7.75 25.22
C SER A 114 17.77 7.33 25.49
N LEU A 115 18.71 8.23 25.18
CA LEU A 115 20.15 7.99 25.42
C LEU A 115 20.49 7.91 26.92
N SER A 116 19.74 8.60 27.79
CA SER A 116 19.99 8.61 29.23
C SER A 116 19.61 7.29 29.91
N SER A 117 18.56 6.63 29.41
CA SER A 117 18.12 5.31 29.92
C SER A 117 18.56 4.16 29.02
N ASN A 118 19.19 4.45 27.87
CA ASN A 118 19.58 3.50 26.82
C ASN A 118 18.44 2.54 26.42
N GLN A 119 17.22 3.09 26.32
CA GLN A 119 15.98 2.34 26.11
C GLN A 119 15.00 3.16 25.29
N TRP A 120 14.10 2.48 24.57
CA TRP A 120 12.95 3.10 23.94
C TRP A 120 11.93 3.52 24.99
N LEU A 121 11.45 4.75 24.87
CA LEU A 121 10.41 5.30 25.71
C LEU A 121 9.18 5.61 24.85
N TRP A 122 8.01 5.36 25.41
CA TRP A 122 6.73 5.72 24.83
C TRP A 122 5.76 6.15 25.92
N ASN A 123 4.77 6.96 25.53
CA ASN A 123 3.71 7.37 26.43
C ASN A 123 2.37 6.86 25.91
N THR A 124 1.89 5.75 26.48
CA THR A 124 0.62 5.13 26.06
C THR A 124 -0.56 6.09 26.18
N ALA A 125 -0.62 6.93 27.22
CA ALA A 125 -1.70 7.91 27.39
C ALA A 125 -1.70 8.96 26.27
N MET A 126 -0.52 9.46 25.87
CA MET A 126 -0.43 10.38 24.72
C MET A 126 -0.80 9.67 23.41
N ILE A 127 -0.33 8.44 23.20
CA ILE A 127 -0.65 7.64 22.00
C ILE A 127 -2.15 7.34 21.92
N GLU A 128 -2.81 7.06 23.04
CA GLU A 128 -4.26 6.84 23.11
C GLU A 128 -5.06 8.14 22.92
N SER A 129 -4.60 9.25 23.51
CA SER A 129 -5.24 10.56 23.37
C SER A 129 -5.11 11.15 21.97
N LYS A 130 -4.07 10.72 21.24
CA LYS A 130 -3.93 11.02 19.83
C LYS A 130 -5.06 10.26 19.14
N GLY A 131 -6.10 11.01 18.80
CA GLY A 131 -7.20 10.59 17.93
C GLY A 131 -6.70 10.31 16.52
N VAL A 132 -5.64 9.51 16.37
CA VAL A 132 -5.42 8.71 15.19
C VAL A 132 -6.66 7.87 15.09
N ALA A 133 -7.58 8.34 14.26
CA ALA A 133 -8.45 7.54 13.46
C ALA A 133 -8.60 6.10 13.92
N ASP A 134 -9.79 5.73 14.38
CA ASP A 134 -10.11 4.32 14.64
C ASP A 134 -10.04 3.45 13.35
N ASN A 135 -9.68 4.06 12.21
CA ASN A 135 -9.61 3.44 10.90
C ASN A 135 -8.29 3.77 10.17
N VAL A 136 -7.68 2.73 9.63
CA VAL A 136 -6.57 2.71 8.66
C VAL A 136 -6.63 3.82 7.61
N ILE A 137 -7.82 4.05 7.04
CA ILE A 137 -8.01 5.05 5.97
C ILE A 137 -7.63 6.44 6.50
N GLU A 138 -8.01 6.78 7.72
CA GLU A 138 -7.84 8.11 8.26
C GLU A 138 -6.41 8.31 8.82
N LEU A 139 -5.72 7.25 9.31
CA LEU A 139 -4.27 7.30 9.53
C LEU A 139 -3.50 7.63 8.23
N MET A 140 -3.84 6.93 7.15
CA MET A 140 -3.22 7.18 5.84
C MET A 140 -3.59 8.56 5.31
N SER A 141 -4.84 8.99 5.48
CA SER A 141 -5.27 10.35 5.12
C SER A 141 -4.47 11.40 5.88
N CYS A 142 -4.23 11.24 7.19
CA CYS A 142 -3.40 12.15 7.97
C CYS A 142 -1.96 12.20 7.43
N LYS A 143 -1.35 11.06 7.15
CA LYS A 143 0.01 11.01 6.57
C LYS A 143 0.06 11.66 5.19
N ILE A 144 -0.94 11.43 4.34
CA ILE A 144 -1.05 12.09 3.04
C ILE A 144 -1.18 13.60 3.22
N LEU A 145 -2.03 14.06 4.15
CA LEU A 145 -2.24 15.48 4.43
C LEU A 145 -1.00 16.21 4.98
N GLN A 146 -0.02 15.47 5.53
CA GLN A 146 1.28 16.02 5.94
C GLN A 146 2.24 16.24 4.78
N LEU A 147 2.00 15.64 3.61
CA LEU A 147 2.83 15.84 2.42
C LEU A 147 2.60 17.23 1.81
N SER A 148 3.50 17.66 0.92
CA SER A 148 3.29 18.87 0.14
C SER A 148 1.99 18.79 -0.66
N GLY A 149 1.36 19.94 -0.94
CA GLY A 149 0.15 19.98 -1.76
C GLY A 149 0.33 19.32 -3.13
N GLU A 150 1.55 19.41 -3.69
CA GLU A 150 1.94 18.73 -4.93
C GLU A 150 1.94 17.20 -4.75
N SER A 151 2.54 16.66 -3.70
CA SER A 151 2.50 15.22 -3.43
C SER A 151 1.09 14.69 -3.16
N GLN A 152 0.28 15.46 -2.44
CA GLN A 152 -1.13 15.11 -2.20
C GLN A 152 -1.93 15.03 -3.50
N ASN A 153 -1.75 16.02 -4.37
CA ASN A 153 -2.49 16.10 -5.62
C ASN A 153 -2.03 15.01 -6.61
N ALA A 154 -0.73 14.67 -6.60
CA ALA A 154 -0.18 13.56 -7.38
C ALA A 154 -0.80 12.22 -6.96
N LEU A 155 -0.91 12.00 -5.64
CA LEU A 155 -1.51 10.79 -5.07
C LEU A 155 -3.02 10.69 -5.33
N LYS A 156 -3.76 11.81 -5.28
CA LYS A 156 -5.18 11.86 -5.65
C LYS A 156 -5.38 11.50 -7.13
N LEU A 157 -4.56 12.08 -8.01
CA LEU A 157 -4.58 11.79 -9.45
C LEU A 157 -4.31 10.31 -9.71
N MET A 158 -3.30 9.72 -9.05
CA MET A 158 -3.03 8.29 -9.13
C MET A 158 -4.20 7.44 -8.64
N ALA A 159 -4.85 7.82 -7.53
CA ALA A 159 -5.99 7.08 -6.99
C ALA A 159 -7.19 7.02 -7.94
N CYS A 160 -7.39 8.06 -8.77
CA CYS A 160 -8.39 8.07 -9.83
C CYS A 160 -8.05 7.14 -11.00
N LEU A 161 -6.77 6.97 -11.33
CA LEU A 161 -6.32 6.16 -12.47
C LEU A 161 -6.36 4.65 -12.18
N GLY A 162 -6.33 4.27 -10.90
CA GLY A 162 -6.37 2.88 -10.47
C GLY A 162 -5.22 2.53 -9.53
N SER A 163 -5.01 1.23 -9.32
CA SER A 163 -4.03 0.72 -8.36
C SER A 163 -2.57 0.84 -8.85
N PHE A 164 -2.34 0.95 -10.16
CA PHE A 164 -1.03 1.12 -10.80
C PHE A 164 -1.08 2.05 -12.01
N CYS A 165 0.02 2.73 -12.33
CA CYS A 165 0.19 3.53 -13.54
C CYS A 165 1.63 3.43 -14.06
N GLU A 166 1.78 3.16 -15.35
CA GLU A 166 3.07 3.25 -16.04
C GLU A 166 3.46 4.72 -16.29
N GLU A 167 4.75 5.02 -16.22
CA GLU A 167 5.28 6.37 -16.49
C GLU A 167 4.91 6.89 -17.90
N SER A 168 4.76 5.98 -18.87
CA SER A 168 4.25 6.23 -20.23
C SER A 168 2.83 6.81 -20.22
N ASN A 169 1.95 6.31 -19.35
CA ASN A 169 0.56 6.77 -19.22
C ASN A 169 0.46 8.09 -18.47
N ILE A 170 1.37 8.35 -17.53
CA ILE A 170 1.51 9.65 -16.87
C ILE A 170 1.74 10.75 -17.93
N HIS A 171 2.55 10.48 -18.97
CA HIS A 171 2.76 11.42 -20.07
C HIS A 171 1.48 11.75 -20.86
N LEU A 172 0.60 10.78 -21.07
CA LEU A 172 -0.64 10.98 -21.83
C LEU A 172 -1.64 11.87 -21.07
N ILE A 173 -1.73 11.68 -19.75
CA ILE A 173 -2.65 12.44 -18.88
C ILE A 173 -2.21 13.91 -18.81
N MET A 174 -0.90 14.17 -18.70
CA MET A 174 -0.37 15.53 -18.71
C MET A 174 -0.51 16.23 -20.08
N ALA A 175 -0.45 15.47 -21.18
CA ALA A 175 -0.65 16.02 -22.51
C ALA A 175 -2.11 16.48 -22.74
N ASN A 176 -3.09 15.74 -22.20
CA ASN A 176 -4.50 16.09 -22.29
C ASN A 176 -4.87 17.31 -21.42
N ASP A 177 -4.23 17.49 -20.26
CA ASP A 177 -4.41 18.68 -19.42
C ASP A 177 -3.89 19.96 -20.10
N MET A 178 -2.74 19.87 -20.79
CA MET A 178 -2.22 20.98 -21.61
C MET A 178 -3.08 21.30 -22.85
N ALA A 179 -3.82 20.32 -23.39
CA ALA A 179 -4.73 20.55 -24.51
C ALA A 179 -6.03 21.24 -24.06
N ALA A 180 -6.55 20.90 -22.88
CA ALA A 180 -7.73 21.53 -22.27
C ALA A 180 -7.51 23.01 -21.90
N GLN A 181 -6.26 23.40 -21.62
CA GLN A 181 -5.88 24.80 -21.35
C GLN A 181 -6.13 25.78 -22.50
N LYS A 182 -6.23 25.32 -23.76
CA LYS A 182 -6.45 26.22 -24.91
C LYS A 182 -7.89 26.65 -25.12
N THR A 183 -8.87 26.05 -24.44
CA THR A 183 -10.30 26.31 -24.70
C THR A 183 -11.04 26.97 -23.55
N ASP A 184 -10.60 26.87 -22.29
CA ASP A 184 -11.37 27.36 -21.15
C ASP A 184 -10.70 28.53 -20.41
N ILE A 185 -10.76 29.73 -21.01
CA ILE A 185 -10.49 31.02 -20.31
C ILE A 185 -11.80 31.56 -19.72
N SER A 186 -12.57 30.72 -19.02
CA SER A 186 -13.68 31.21 -18.19
C SER A 186 -13.52 30.76 -16.74
N SER A 187 -12.98 31.70 -15.97
CA SER A 187 -13.18 31.92 -14.54
C SER A 187 -14.28 31.05 -13.93
N ASN A 188 -13.86 30.03 -13.19
CA ASN A 188 -14.50 29.49 -11.99
C ASN A 188 -13.43 28.68 -11.27
N ALA A 189 -13.00 29.13 -10.09
CA ALA A 189 -11.98 28.48 -9.27
C ALA A 189 -12.44 27.09 -8.79
N GLN A 190 -12.32 26.09 -9.66
CA GLN A 190 -12.34 24.67 -9.32
C GLN A 190 -10.89 24.20 -9.45
N GLU A 191 -10.36 23.57 -8.40
CA GLU A 191 -8.98 23.07 -8.33
C GLU A 191 -8.70 22.08 -9.48
N VAL A 192 -8.31 22.60 -10.64
CA VAL A 192 -7.70 21.82 -11.71
C VAL A 192 -6.23 21.67 -11.32
N PHE A 193 -5.83 20.43 -11.01
CA PHE A 193 -4.49 20.09 -10.54
C PHE A 193 -3.44 20.41 -11.63
N HIS A 194 -2.89 21.62 -11.60
CA HIS A 194 -1.81 22.02 -12.49
C HIS A 194 -0.50 21.36 -12.04
N PHE A 195 0.03 20.44 -12.84
CA PHE A 195 1.37 19.87 -12.64
C PHE A 195 2.27 20.13 -13.83
N ARG A 196 3.53 20.55 -13.59
CA ARG A 196 4.59 20.34 -14.58
C ARG A 196 5.12 18.92 -14.44
N ARG A 197 5.59 18.35 -15.56
CA ARG A 197 6.08 16.96 -15.66
C ARG A 197 7.14 16.61 -14.62
N VAL A 198 8.08 17.52 -14.36
CA VAL A 198 9.16 17.33 -13.37
C VAL A 198 8.58 17.24 -11.96
N ASP A 199 7.54 18.03 -11.67
CA ASP A 199 6.96 18.16 -10.33
C ASP A 199 6.11 16.93 -9.99
N LEU A 200 5.41 16.34 -10.97
CA LEU A 200 4.62 15.11 -10.75
C LEU A 200 5.52 13.89 -10.49
N ILE A 201 6.55 13.67 -11.30
CA ILE A 201 7.48 12.55 -11.11
C ILE A 201 8.26 12.71 -9.80
N ALA A 202 8.70 13.93 -9.46
CA ALA A 202 9.35 14.20 -8.18
C ALA A 202 8.40 13.92 -7.00
N SER A 203 7.14 14.33 -7.11
CA SER A 203 6.10 14.10 -6.10
C SER A 203 5.80 12.61 -5.89
N LEU A 204 5.72 11.82 -6.97
CA LEU A 204 5.51 10.37 -6.87
C LEU A 204 6.73 9.66 -6.28
N ASN A 205 7.94 10.07 -6.66
CA ASN A 205 9.17 9.55 -6.05
C ASN A 205 9.26 9.88 -4.55
N PHE A 206 8.74 11.03 -4.13
CA PHE A 206 8.61 11.34 -2.71
C PHE A 206 7.63 10.40 -2.01
N ALA A 207 6.46 10.15 -2.60
CA ALA A 207 5.50 9.19 -2.09
C ALA A 207 6.05 7.75 -2.01
N VAL A 208 6.96 7.38 -2.91
CA VAL A 208 7.69 6.10 -2.85
C VAL A 208 8.62 6.05 -1.65
N LYS A 209 9.37 7.12 -1.37
CA LYS A 209 10.23 7.21 -0.18
C LYS A 209 9.44 7.13 1.12
N GLU A 210 8.25 7.72 1.13
CA GLU A 210 7.32 7.68 2.27
C GLU A 210 6.63 6.32 2.47
N GLY A 211 6.90 5.35 1.57
CA GLY A 211 6.30 4.02 1.61
C GLY A 211 4.82 3.99 1.23
N LEU A 212 4.31 5.06 0.60
CA LEU A 212 2.92 5.13 0.15
C LEU A 212 2.74 4.47 -1.22
N MET A 213 3.80 4.43 -2.02
CA MET A 213 3.84 3.83 -3.33
C MET A 213 5.09 2.96 -3.50
N ASN A 214 5.00 2.00 -4.40
CA ASN A 214 6.12 1.23 -4.91
C ASN A 214 6.40 1.66 -6.35
N HIS A 215 7.67 1.75 -6.70
CA HIS A 215 8.10 2.01 -8.07
C HIS A 215 8.90 0.81 -8.59
N VAL A 216 8.30 0.06 -9.53
CA VAL A 216 8.89 -1.18 -10.07
C VAL A 216 8.78 -1.14 -11.59
N HIS A 217 9.91 -1.31 -12.29
CA HIS A 217 9.97 -1.31 -13.77
C HIS A 217 9.20 -0.14 -14.43
N SER A 218 9.45 1.11 -14.02
CA SER A 218 8.76 2.31 -14.53
C SER A 218 7.24 2.33 -14.31
N THR A 219 6.75 1.54 -13.35
CA THR A 219 5.35 1.51 -12.93
C THR A 219 5.24 1.95 -11.49
N TYR A 220 4.41 2.95 -11.24
CA TYR A 220 4.02 3.36 -9.89
C TYR A 220 2.79 2.57 -9.46
N LYS A 221 2.86 1.90 -8.31
CA LYS A 221 1.74 1.16 -7.71
C LYS A 221 1.53 1.63 -6.28
N PHE A 222 0.29 1.75 -5.82
CA PHE A 222 0.07 1.96 -4.40
C PHE A 222 0.65 0.79 -3.59
N ALA A 223 1.32 1.10 -2.48
CA ALA A 223 1.85 0.04 -1.62
C ALA A 223 0.73 -0.84 -1.05
N HIS A 224 -0.48 -0.28 -0.92
CA HIS A 224 -1.67 -0.99 -0.46
C HIS A 224 -2.97 -0.33 -0.95
N ASP A 225 -4.02 -1.12 -1.16
CA ASP A 225 -5.33 -0.63 -1.62
C ASP A 225 -5.94 0.38 -0.64
N GLN A 226 -5.67 0.22 0.66
CA GLN A 226 -6.15 1.17 1.68
C GLN A 226 -5.50 2.55 1.55
N ILE A 227 -4.27 2.64 1.03
CA ILE A 227 -3.63 3.93 0.73
C ILE A 227 -4.32 4.57 -0.47
N GLN A 228 -4.62 3.78 -1.51
CA GLN A 228 -5.42 4.25 -2.64
C GLN A 228 -6.79 4.76 -2.19
N LEU A 229 -7.47 4.01 -1.31
CA LEU A 229 -8.77 4.40 -0.75
C LEU A 229 -8.65 5.66 0.11
N ALA A 230 -7.59 5.81 0.89
CA ALA A 230 -7.32 7.04 1.64
C ALA A 230 -7.13 8.24 0.71
N CYS A 231 -6.31 8.13 -0.33
CA CYS A 231 -6.16 9.15 -1.36
C CYS A 231 -7.50 9.48 -2.04
N TYR A 232 -8.28 8.47 -2.41
CA TYR A 232 -9.57 8.64 -3.06
C TYR A 232 -10.61 9.29 -2.14
N SER A 233 -10.57 8.97 -0.85
CA SER A 233 -11.47 9.56 0.16
C SER A 233 -11.25 11.07 0.31
N LEU A 234 -10.01 11.54 0.15
CA LEU A 234 -9.61 12.94 0.18
C LEU A 234 -10.08 13.74 -1.04
N ILE A 235 -10.62 13.09 -2.07
CA ILE A 235 -11.19 13.76 -3.25
C ILE A 235 -12.63 14.18 -2.92
N PRO A 236 -12.96 15.49 -3.02
CA PRO A 236 -14.31 16.00 -2.82
C PRO A 236 -15.34 15.26 -3.69
N LYS A 237 -16.51 14.92 -3.11
CA LYS A 237 -17.53 14.10 -3.79
C LYS A 237 -18.01 14.71 -5.13
N ASN A 238 -18.01 16.04 -5.25
CA ASN A 238 -18.35 16.78 -6.46
C ASN A 238 -17.30 16.66 -7.58
N MET A 239 -16.06 16.24 -7.27
CA MET A 239 -14.97 16.07 -8.24
C MET A 239 -14.81 14.61 -8.69
N ARG A 240 -15.29 13.62 -7.92
CA ARG A 240 -15.18 12.18 -8.25
C ARG A 240 -15.80 11.83 -9.62
N GLY A 241 -16.91 12.47 -9.98
CA GLY A 241 -17.62 12.24 -11.24
C GLY A 241 -16.86 12.65 -12.52
N ARG A 242 -15.90 13.58 -12.45
CA ARG A 242 -15.12 14.00 -13.64
C ARG A 242 -13.95 13.05 -13.97
N TRP A 243 -13.61 12.15 -13.04
CA TRP A 243 -12.43 11.27 -13.14
C TRP A 243 -12.79 9.78 -13.27
N HIS A 244 -14.09 9.44 -13.29
CA HIS A 244 -14.60 8.13 -13.73
C HIS A 244 -14.63 8.04 -15.27
N LEU A 245 -13.51 8.40 -15.90
CA LEU A 245 -13.07 7.81 -17.15
C LEU A 245 -11.99 6.88 -16.63
N TRP A 246 -12.28 5.62 -16.34
CA TRP A 246 -12.27 4.49 -17.25
C TRP A 246 -12.94 3.29 -16.55
#